data_AF-A0A7W1RSQ7-F1
#
_entry.id   AF-A0A7W1RSQ7-F1
#
_cell.length_a   1.000
_cell.length_b   1.000
_cell.length_c   1.000
_cell.angle_alpha   90.00
_cell.angle_beta   90.00
_cell.angle_gamma   90.00
#
_symmetry.space_group_name_H-M   'P 1'
#
loop_
_entity.id
_entity.type
_entity.pdbx_description
1 polymer ?
#
loop_
_entity_poly.entity_id
_entity_poly.type
_entity_poly.pdbx_seq_one_letter_code
_entity_poly.pdbx_strand_id
1 'polypeptide(L)'
;MASGDGFDTSDGQAGEDPQEERAPSRALQRTESLPRSRRTDISLDDLDAPSFPLALRGYERDAVDRHVTRLRQRIAELEAVRTPEAVMRRALEQVGEETSGILRQAQDTAADMAARSRAQADDRLERARRDADEIRVSAEMRLRQLDADADVVWRERAALIDDVRKVAAELLEVIERADKRHPPADESGTGRTGSFEAVVLEEDTTQADAAPQAAEERGVLLEDAEAAENIRSVPETAGPDAEAEREGRPAES
;
A
#
# COMPACT_ATOMS: atom_id res chain seq x y z
N MET A 1 -29.02 43.06 -2.17
CA MET A 1 -30.39 42.54 -2.21
C MET A 1 -30.31 41.03 -2.38
N ALA A 2 -30.95 40.31 -1.45
CA ALA A 2 -31.36 38.89 -1.48
C ALA A 2 -30.29 37.82 -1.83
N SER A 3 -29.84 37.02 -0.85
CA SER A 3 -30.44 35.73 -0.43
C SER A 3 -29.70 34.58 -1.12
N GLY A 4 -29.29 33.48 -0.51
CA GLY A 4 -29.41 32.96 0.85
C GLY A 4 -28.81 31.56 0.75
N ASP A 5 -27.72 31.33 1.48
CA ASP A 5 -26.98 30.07 1.54
C ASP A 5 -27.81 29.06 2.34
N GLY A 6 -28.17 27.94 1.70
CA GLY A 6 -29.03 26.90 2.27
C GLY A 6 -28.18 25.76 2.81
N PHE A 7 -27.62 25.95 3.99
CA PHE A 7 -27.08 24.86 4.82
C PHE A 7 -28.27 24.16 5.48
N ASP A 8 -28.65 22.98 4.99
CA ASP A 8 -29.60 22.12 5.68
C ASP A 8 -28.85 21.33 6.74
N THR A 9 -28.99 21.78 7.98
CA THR A 9 -28.63 21.03 9.19
C THR A 9 -29.89 21.00 10.05
N SER A 10 -30.66 19.95 9.90
CA SER A 10 -31.54 19.42 10.96
C SER A 10 -30.76 18.26 11.57
N ASP A 11 -30.25 18.33 12.81
CA ASP A 11 -30.99 18.30 14.08
C ASP A 11 -32.01 17.14 14.06
N GLY A 12 -31.97 16.13 14.92
CA GLY A 12 -31.26 15.87 16.16
C GLY A 12 -31.96 14.67 16.82
N GLN A 13 -31.28 14.04 17.78
CA GLN A 13 -31.78 13.03 18.73
C GLN A 13 -31.93 11.59 18.22
N ALA A 14 -31.03 10.72 18.64
CA ALA A 14 -31.16 9.99 19.92
C ALA A 14 -30.09 8.89 19.93
N GLY A 15 -28.95 9.19 20.54
CA GLY A 15 -27.88 8.24 20.81
C GLY A 15 -27.54 8.35 22.27
N GLU A 16 -28.01 7.38 23.03
CA GLU A 16 -27.83 7.23 24.47
C GLU A 16 -26.33 7.19 24.84
N ASP A 17 -26.01 7.94 25.90
CA ASP A 17 -24.95 7.76 26.90
C ASP A 17 -23.56 7.20 26.49
N PRO A 18 -22.53 8.04 26.67
CA PRO A 18 -21.28 7.62 27.30
C PRO A 18 -21.21 8.19 28.72
N GLN A 19 -21.63 7.34 29.66
CA GLN A 19 -20.94 7.04 30.91
C GLN A 19 -20.07 8.18 31.45
N GLU A 20 -20.73 9.00 32.26
CA GLU A 20 -20.12 9.86 33.26
C GLU A 20 -19.41 9.00 34.32
N GLU A 21 -18.25 8.41 34.01
CA GLU A 21 -17.33 7.85 35.02
C GLU A 21 -16.55 8.98 35.68
N ARG A 22 -17.31 9.91 36.28
CA ARG A 22 -16.83 10.73 37.37
C ARG A 22 -16.48 9.79 38.51
N ALA A 23 -15.18 9.72 38.76
CA ALA A 23 -14.50 9.33 39.99
C ALA A 23 -15.43 8.89 41.14
N PRO A 24 -15.27 7.67 41.70
CA PRO A 24 -15.81 7.37 43.02
C PRO A 24 -14.98 8.07 44.10
N SER A 25 -15.05 9.40 44.13
CA SER A 25 -14.73 10.18 45.32
C SER A 25 -15.96 10.12 46.21
N ARG A 26 -15.96 9.19 47.18
CA ARG A 26 -16.54 9.31 48.53
C ARG A 26 -17.14 7.98 49.01
N ALA A 27 -16.28 7.01 49.27
CA ALA A 27 -16.52 6.01 50.30
C ALA A 27 -15.20 5.29 50.52
N LEU A 28 -14.53 5.59 51.62
CA LEU A 28 -13.66 4.72 52.44
C LEU A 28 -12.93 5.60 53.48
N GLN A 29 -13.68 6.46 54.17
CA GLN A 29 -13.33 6.78 55.56
C GLN A 29 -13.77 5.59 56.41
N ARG A 30 -13.01 4.51 56.29
CA ARG A 30 -12.98 3.48 57.31
C ARG A 30 -11.51 3.21 57.56
N THR A 31 -10.92 4.10 58.35
CA THR A 31 -9.75 3.77 59.15
C THR A 31 -10.17 2.66 60.10
N GLU A 32 -10.24 1.42 59.61
CA GLU A 32 -10.04 0.29 60.51
C GLU A 32 -8.58 0.38 60.90
N SER A 33 -8.36 1.05 62.04
CA SER A 33 -7.22 0.81 62.88
C SER A 33 -7.15 -0.70 63.11
N LEU A 34 -6.45 -1.41 62.24
CA LEU A 34 -5.91 -2.72 62.55
C LEU A 34 -5.31 -2.58 63.94
N PRO A 35 -5.64 -3.45 64.91
CA PRO A 35 -4.91 -3.45 66.15
C PRO A 35 -3.46 -3.59 65.72
N ARG A 36 -2.66 -2.56 66.00
CA ARG A 36 -1.21 -2.70 66.08
C ARG A 36 -1.03 -3.71 67.20
N SER A 37 -1.15 -5.00 66.86
CA SER A 37 -0.75 -6.11 67.70
C SER A 37 0.58 -5.66 68.23
N ARG A 38 0.63 -5.50 69.56
CA ARG A 38 1.80 -5.08 70.31
C ARG A 38 3.02 -5.67 69.62
N ARG A 39 3.67 -4.86 68.79
CA ARG A 39 5.06 -5.06 68.45
C ARG A 39 5.69 -4.78 69.80
N THR A 40 5.85 -5.84 70.58
CA THR A 40 6.90 -5.85 71.58
C THR A 40 8.13 -5.63 70.73
N ASP A 41 8.56 -4.37 70.67
CA ASP A 41 9.79 -3.93 70.03
C ASP A 41 10.89 -4.49 70.92
N ILE A 42 11.12 -5.79 70.77
CA ILE A 42 12.26 -6.46 71.38
C ILE A 42 13.43 -5.93 70.59
N SER A 43 14.23 -5.09 71.25
CA SER A 43 15.31 -4.36 70.60
C SER A 43 16.26 -5.36 69.96
N LEU A 44 16.64 -5.11 68.70
CA LEU A 44 17.63 -5.93 67.98
C LEU A 44 18.95 -6.04 68.77
N ASP A 45 19.25 -5.04 69.60
CA ASP A 45 20.39 -5.02 70.52
C ASP A 45 20.40 -6.17 71.55
N ASP A 46 19.23 -6.61 72.04
CA ASP A 46 19.12 -7.73 72.99
C ASP A 46 19.42 -9.10 72.33
N LEU A 47 19.49 -9.14 71.00
CA LEU A 47 19.79 -10.33 70.21
C LEU A 47 21.27 -10.45 69.86
N ASP A 48 21.96 -9.32 69.62
CA ASP A 48 23.40 -9.27 69.28
C ASP A 48 24.30 -9.41 70.52
N ALA A 49 23.83 -8.95 71.69
CA ALA A 49 24.54 -9.06 72.96
C ALA A 49 23.65 -9.58 74.09
N PRO A 50 23.27 -10.87 74.07
CA PRO A 50 22.34 -11.41 75.06
C PRO A 50 22.98 -11.55 76.45
N SER A 51 22.34 -10.95 77.45
CA SER A 51 22.68 -11.11 78.87
C SER A 51 21.91 -12.28 79.47
N PHE A 52 22.64 -13.23 80.08
CA PHE A 52 22.07 -14.41 80.72
C PHE A 52 22.43 -14.46 82.20
N PRO A 53 21.46 -14.70 83.10
CA PRO A 53 21.74 -14.86 84.53
C PRO A 53 22.66 -16.05 84.80
N LEU A 54 23.56 -15.92 85.77
CA LEU A 54 24.48 -16.97 86.21
C LEU A 54 23.83 -17.79 87.36
N ALA A 55 23.66 -19.09 87.15
CA ALA A 55 23.33 -20.07 88.17
C ALA A 55 24.61 -20.71 88.73
N LEU A 56 24.48 -21.49 89.82
CA LEU A 56 25.58 -22.20 90.52
C LEU A 56 26.51 -23.05 89.62
N ARG A 57 26.14 -23.29 88.36
CA ARG A 57 26.88 -24.11 87.40
C ARG A 57 26.89 -23.57 85.95
N GLY A 58 26.78 -22.26 85.75
CA GLY A 58 26.84 -21.63 84.43
C GLY A 58 25.65 -20.71 84.14
N TYR A 59 25.30 -20.54 82.87
CA TYR A 59 24.12 -19.75 82.48
C TYR A 59 22.81 -20.45 82.82
N GLU A 60 21.79 -19.68 83.16
CA GLU A 60 20.45 -20.18 83.38
C GLU A 60 19.87 -20.75 82.08
N ARG A 61 19.65 -22.07 82.06
CA ARG A 61 19.17 -22.80 80.88
C ARG A 61 17.86 -22.25 80.32
N ASP A 62 16.91 -21.92 81.19
CA ASP A 62 15.60 -21.40 80.78
C ASP A 62 15.70 -20.03 80.09
N ALA A 63 16.67 -19.20 80.49
CA ALA A 63 16.94 -17.91 79.85
C ALA A 63 17.54 -18.11 78.45
N VAL A 64 18.47 -19.06 78.31
CA VAL A 64 19.08 -19.43 77.02
C VAL A 64 18.05 -20.06 76.08
N ASP A 65 17.26 -21.02 76.54
CA ASP A 65 16.26 -21.71 75.72
C ASP A 65 15.19 -20.75 75.20
N ARG A 66 14.77 -19.77 76.03
CA ARG A 66 13.83 -18.71 75.63
C ARG A 66 14.43 -17.77 74.59
N HIS A 67 15.72 -17.46 74.69
CA HIS A 67 16.43 -16.64 73.71
C HIS A 67 16.62 -17.40 72.38
N VAL A 68 17.09 -18.65 72.41
CA VAL A 68 17.25 -19.50 71.22
C VAL A 68 15.93 -19.71 70.48
N THR A 69 14.83 -19.94 71.21
CA THR A 69 13.49 -20.06 70.61
C THR A 69 13.09 -18.78 69.88
N ARG A 70 13.39 -17.62 70.47
CA ARG A 70 13.10 -16.30 69.89
C ARG A 70 13.95 -16.02 68.65
N LEU A 71 15.24 -16.36 68.70
CA LEU A 71 16.17 -16.22 67.57
C LEU A 71 15.73 -17.12 66.41
N ARG A 72 15.37 -18.38 66.67
CA ARG A 72 14.83 -19.30 65.66
C ARG A 72 13.54 -18.78 65.02
N GLN A 73 12.64 -18.19 65.81
CA GLN A 73 11.42 -17.59 65.28
C GLN A 73 11.71 -16.39 64.37
N ARG A 74 12.72 -15.56 64.71
CA ARG A 74 13.12 -14.42 63.89
C ARG A 74 13.83 -14.83 62.60
N ILE A 75 14.68 -15.85 62.66
CA ILE A 75 15.31 -16.44 61.48
C ILE A 75 14.23 -16.96 60.52
N ALA A 76 13.25 -17.72 61.03
CA ALA A 76 12.13 -18.21 60.23
C ALA A 76 11.30 -17.07 59.62
N GLU A 77 11.07 -15.98 60.35
CA GLU A 77 10.37 -14.79 59.84
C GLU A 77 11.16 -14.07 58.72
N LEU A 78 12.48 -13.94 58.87
CA LEU A 78 13.35 -13.33 57.86
C LEU A 78 13.49 -14.21 56.60
N GLU A 79 13.63 -15.52 56.77
CA GLU A 79 13.66 -16.48 55.66
C GLU A 79 12.31 -16.52 54.93
N ALA A 80 11.19 -16.43 55.65
CA ALA A 80 9.85 -16.36 55.08
C ALA A 80 9.62 -15.11 54.23
N VAL A 81 10.31 -14.00 54.47
CA VAL A 81 10.23 -12.77 53.64
C VAL A 81 11.24 -12.77 52.48
N ARG A 82 12.44 -13.31 52.69
CA ARG A 82 13.47 -13.40 51.62
C ARG A 82 13.08 -14.36 50.50
N THR A 83 12.37 -15.44 50.82
CA THR A 83 11.97 -16.46 49.84
C THR A 83 10.98 -15.90 48.80
N PRO A 84 9.90 -15.17 49.17
CA PRO A 84 9.04 -14.44 48.23
C PRO A 84 9.77 -13.39 47.38
N GLU A 85 10.70 -12.62 47.96
CA GLU A 85 11.45 -11.59 47.21
C GLU A 85 12.33 -12.23 46.12
N ALA A 86 12.98 -13.35 46.43
CA ALA A 86 13.78 -14.10 45.46
C ALA A 86 12.93 -14.65 44.31
N VAL A 87 11.71 -15.15 44.61
CA VAL A 87 10.76 -15.63 43.59
C VAL A 87 10.28 -14.48 42.70
N MET A 88 9.92 -13.33 43.30
CA MET A 88 9.50 -12.15 42.54
C MET A 88 10.62 -11.64 41.62
N ARG A 89 11.85 -11.57 42.12
CA ARG A 89 13.02 -11.14 41.33
C ARG A 89 13.22 -12.05 40.12
N ARG A 90 13.13 -13.37 40.31
CA ARG A 90 13.24 -14.36 39.24
C ARG A 90 12.09 -14.24 38.22
N ALA A 91 10.87 -13.98 38.68
CA ALA A 91 9.73 -13.76 37.80
C ALA A 91 9.91 -12.49 36.93
N LEU A 92 10.41 -11.40 37.52
CA LEU A 92 10.71 -10.17 36.76
C LEU A 92 11.84 -10.35 35.76
N GLU A 93 12.88 -11.09 36.12
CA GLU A 93 13.98 -11.44 35.20
C GLU A 93 13.47 -12.28 34.03
N GLN A 94 12.65 -13.30 34.30
CA GLN A 94 12.02 -14.12 33.26
C GLN A 94 11.12 -13.31 32.33
N VAL A 95 10.28 -12.43 32.87
CA VAL A 95 9.43 -11.54 32.05
C VAL A 95 10.28 -10.57 31.23
N GLY A 96 11.40 -10.08 31.78
CA GLY A 96 12.35 -9.23 31.06
C GLY A 96 13.01 -9.96 29.89
N GLU A 97 13.44 -11.20 30.10
CA GLU A 97 13.99 -12.07 29.06
C GLU A 97 12.95 -12.34 27.96
N GLU A 98 11.74 -12.75 28.34
CA GLU A 98 10.63 -13.01 27.42
C GLU A 98 10.29 -11.76 26.59
N THR A 99 10.15 -10.61 27.24
CA THR A 99 9.87 -9.33 26.58
C THR A 99 10.99 -8.95 25.62
N SER A 100 12.26 -9.11 26.02
CA SER A 100 13.40 -8.85 25.14
C SER A 100 13.45 -9.80 23.93
N GLY A 101 13.01 -11.06 24.12
CA GLY A 101 12.86 -12.05 23.06
C GLY A 101 11.80 -11.63 22.05
N ILE A 102 10.61 -11.24 22.52
CA ILE A 102 9.52 -10.74 21.66
C ILE A 102 9.96 -9.51 20.88
N LEU A 103 10.63 -8.55 21.54
CA LEU A 103 11.11 -7.34 20.87
C LEU A 103 12.15 -7.63 19.79
N ARG A 104 13.11 -8.53 20.05
CA ARG A 104 14.08 -8.96 19.02
C ARG A 104 13.38 -9.64 17.85
N GLN A 105 12.49 -10.58 18.13
CA GLN A 105 11.75 -11.28 17.07
C GLN A 105 10.87 -10.34 16.25
N ALA A 106 10.25 -9.34 16.88
CA ALA A 106 9.50 -8.30 16.18
C ALA A 106 10.40 -7.43 15.30
N GLN A 107 11.59 -7.06 15.79
CA GLN A 107 12.58 -6.31 15.01
C GLN A 107 13.09 -7.10 13.81
N ASP A 108 13.45 -8.38 14.00
CA ASP A 108 13.90 -9.26 12.93
C ASP A 108 12.79 -9.43 11.87
N THR A 109 11.56 -9.68 12.31
CA THR A 109 10.41 -9.81 11.41
C THR A 109 10.16 -8.50 10.64
N ALA A 110 10.24 -7.35 11.30
CA ALA A 110 10.09 -6.05 10.66
C ALA A 110 11.21 -5.78 9.65
N ALA A 111 12.46 -6.14 9.97
CA ALA A 111 13.59 -6.02 9.06
C ALA A 111 13.41 -6.91 7.82
N ASP A 112 12.97 -8.16 8.01
CA ASP A 112 12.68 -9.09 6.93
C ASP A 112 11.53 -8.60 6.03
N MET A 113 10.47 -8.04 6.63
CA MET A 113 9.36 -7.44 5.89
C MET A 113 9.82 -6.24 5.07
N ALA A 114 10.64 -5.36 5.67
CA ALA A 114 11.18 -4.19 4.99
C ALA A 114 12.12 -4.60 3.83
N ALA A 115 12.98 -5.60 4.04
CA ALA A 115 13.87 -6.12 3.01
C ALA A 115 13.08 -6.74 1.84
N ARG A 116 12.07 -7.57 2.14
CA ARG A 116 11.19 -8.16 1.13
C ARG A 116 10.39 -7.11 0.37
N SER A 117 9.87 -6.10 1.07
CA SER A 117 9.12 -5.00 0.45
C SER A 117 9.99 -4.19 -0.50
N ARG A 118 11.23 -3.86 -0.11
CA ARG A 118 12.20 -3.18 -0.97
C ARG A 118 12.55 -3.99 -2.21
N ALA A 119 12.90 -5.27 -2.03
CA ALA A 119 13.21 -6.16 -3.16
C ALA A 119 12.05 -6.26 -4.15
N GLN A 120 10.81 -6.40 -3.67
CA GLN A 120 9.62 -6.41 -4.53
C GLN A 120 9.39 -5.07 -5.23
N ALA A 121 9.65 -3.95 -4.56
CA ALA A 121 9.54 -2.62 -5.16
C ALA A 121 10.57 -2.44 -6.28
N ASP A 122 11.82 -2.82 -6.03
CA ASP A 122 12.91 -2.77 -7.01
C ASP A 122 12.60 -3.67 -8.22
N ASP A 123 12.13 -4.90 -7.99
CA ASP A 123 11.72 -5.81 -9.06
C ASP A 123 10.56 -5.25 -9.91
N ARG A 124 9.60 -4.57 -9.28
CA ARG A 124 8.49 -3.91 -9.98
C ARG A 124 8.99 -2.71 -10.78
N LEU A 125 9.88 -1.89 -10.23
CA LEU A 125 10.46 -0.75 -10.93
C LEU A 125 11.29 -1.21 -12.14
N GLU A 126 12.12 -2.22 -11.97
CA GLU A 126 12.93 -2.79 -13.05
C GLU A 126 12.06 -3.40 -14.15
N ARG A 127 10.98 -4.09 -13.80
CA ARG A 127 10.02 -4.58 -14.79
C ARG A 127 9.34 -3.43 -15.53
N ALA A 128 8.80 -2.45 -14.80
CA ALA A 128 8.14 -1.29 -15.41
C ALA A 128 9.08 -0.48 -16.32
N ARG A 129 10.37 -0.37 -15.96
CA ARG A 129 11.39 0.26 -16.82
C ARG A 129 11.58 -0.49 -18.12
N ARG A 130 11.76 -1.82 -18.07
CA ARG A 130 11.89 -2.65 -19.28
C ARG A 130 10.66 -2.55 -20.16
N ASP A 131 9.47 -2.67 -19.57
CA ASP A 131 8.20 -2.58 -20.30
C ASP A 131 8.06 -1.20 -20.98
N ALA A 132 8.42 -0.11 -20.27
CA ALA A 132 8.39 1.24 -20.82
C ALA A 132 9.38 1.41 -21.97
N ASP A 133 10.61 0.87 -21.84
CA ASP A 133 11.62 0.91 -22.90
C ASP A 133 11.16 0.10 -24.13
N GLU A 134 10.57 -1.07 -23.93
CA GLU A 134 10.01 -1.90 -25.01
C GLU A 134 8.87 -1.17 -25.74
N ILE A 135 7.94 -0.57 -24.99
CA ILE A 135 6.85 0.23 -25.57
C ILE A 135 7.43 1.42 -26.35
N ARG A 136 8.43 2.10 -25.81
CA ARG A 136 9.07 3.23 -26.47
C ARG A 136 9.72 2.81 -27.78
N VAL A 137 10.55 1.77 -27.77
CA VAL A 137 11.21 1.25 -28.97
C VAL A 137 10.17 0.83 -30.02
N SER A 138 9.13 0.10 -29.60
CA SER A 138 8.02 -0.31 -30.46
C SER A 138 7.30 0.88 -31.09
N ALA A 139 6.97 1.90 -30.29
CA ALA A 139 6.32 3.12 -30.77
C ALA A 139 7.22 3.89 -31.75
N GLU A 140 8.52 4.02 -31.47
CA GLU A 140 9.46 4.67 -32.38
C GLU A 140 9.60 3.89 -33.70
N MET A 141 9.62 2.56 -33.67
CA MET A 141 9.61 1.75 -34.91
C MET A 141 8.32 1.97 -35.70
N ARG A 142 7.17 1.98 -35.03
CA ARG A 142 5.87 2.22 -35.68
C ARG A 142 5.76 3.61 -36.29
N LEU A 143 6.32 4.62 -35.61
CA LEU A 143 6.38 5.98 -36.14
C LEU A 143 7.24 6.03 -37.41
N ARG A 144 8.44 5.44 -37.40
CA ARG A 144 9.30 5.36 -38.59
C ARG A 144 8.62 4.64 -39.75
N GLN A 145 7.85 3.59 -39.46
CA GLN A 145 7.07 2.90 -40.48
C GLN A 145 5.97 3.81 -41.06
N LEU A 146 5.23 4.50 -40.19
CA LEU A 146 4.17 5.41 -40.63
C LEU A 146 4.72 6.58 -41.46
N ASP A 147 5.88 7.13 -41.09
CA ASP A 147 6.55 8.17 -41.86
C ASP A 147 6.95 7.66 -43.24
N ALA A 148 7.50 6.45 -43.33
CA ALA A 148 7.84 5.84 -44.61
C ALA A 148 6.60 5.58 -45.49
N ASP A 149 5.50 5.13 -44.88
CA ASP A 149 4.22 4.92 -45.58
C ASP A 149 3.63 6.26 -46.05
N ALA A 150 3.71 7.31 -45.23
CA ALA A 150 3.29 8.66 -45.61
C ALA A 150 4.11 9.19 -46.80
N ASP A 151 5.44 9.00 -46.79
CA ASP A 151 6.31 9.37 -47.92
C ASP A 151 5.95 8.64 -49.22
N VAL A 152 5.51 7.38 -49.13
CA VAL A 152 4.99 6.62 -50.28
C VAL A 152 3.72 7.29 -50.81
N VAL A 153 2.73 7.53 -49.95
CA VAL A 153 1.45 8.14 -50.33
C VAL A 153 1.65 9.53 -50.94
N TRP A 154 2.54 10.34 -50.38
CA TRP A 154 2.85 11.67 -50.92
C TRP A 154 3.47 11.60 -52.32
N ARG A 155 4.38 10.66 -52.56
CA ARG A 155 4.95 10.44 -53.90
C ARG A 155 3.90 9.97 -54.89
N GLU A 156 3.05 9.03 -54.50
CA GLU A 156 1.96 8.54 -55.35
C GLU A 156 0.97 9.65 -55.69
N ARG A 157 0.58 10.48 -54.70
CA ARG A 157 -0.27 11.64 -54.91
C ARG A 157 0.35 12.63 -55.89
N ALA A 158 1.64 12.93 -55.74
CA ALA A 158 2.34 13.83 -56.65
C ALA A 158 2.36 13.30 -58.09
N ALA A 159 2.63 12.01 -58.27
CA ALA A 159 2.59 11.34 -59.57
C ALA A 159 1.19 11.38 -60.19
N LEU A 160 0.14 11.07 -59.40
CA LEU A 160 -1.24 11.11 -59.88
C LEU A 160 -1.66 12.51 -60.33
N ILE A 161 -1.27 13.56 -59.60
CA ILE A 161 -1.54 14.95 -60.00
C ILE A 161 -0.85 15.30 -61.32
N ASP A 162 0.40 14.86 -61.51
CA ASP A 162 1.13 15.06 -62.75
C ASP A 162 0.44 14.34 -63.93
N ASP A 163 0.00 13.09 -63.72
CA ASP A 163 -0.72 12.33 -64.73
C ASP A 163 -2.08 12.95 -65.08
N VAL A 164 -2.82 13.46 -64.10
CA VAL A 164 -4.07 14.21 -64.34
C VAL A 164 -3.81 15.47 -65.18
N ARG A 165 -2.71 16.19 -64.93
CA ARG A 165 -2.32 17.36 -65.74
C ARG A 165 -1.98 16.97 -67.18
N LYS A 166 -1.27 15.86 -67.39
CA LYS A 166 -0.97 15.34 -68.74
C LYS A 166 -2.25 14.99 -69.49
N VAL A 167 -3.15 14.24 -68.86
CA VAL A 167 -4.45 13.88 -69.46
C VAL A 167 -5.27 15.14 -69.80
N ALA A 168 -5.29 16.14 -68.92
CA ALA A 168 -5.96 17.41 -69.20
C ALA A 168 -5.34 18.15 -70.40
N ALA A 169 -4.02 18.15 -70.54
CA ALA A 169 -3.34 18.73 -71.69
C ALA A 169 -3.66 17.97 -73.00
N GLU A 170 -3.66 16.63 -72.97
CA GLU A 170 -4.06 15.80 -74.11
C GLU A 170 -5.52 16.07 -74.53
N LEU A 171 -6.43 16.21 -73.57
CA LEU A 171 -7.82 16.57 -73.84
C LEU A 171 -7.94 17.96 -74.49
N LEU A 172 -7.17 18.95 -74.04
CA LEU A 172 -7.12 20.27 -74.66
C LEU A 172 -6.63 20.21 -76.12
N GLU A 173 -5.61 19.41 -76.41
CA GLU A 173 -5.15 19.19 -77.79
C GLU A 173 -6.20 18.51 -78.66
N VAL A 174 -6.96 17.57 -78.11
CA VAL A 174 -8.07 16.91 -78.83
C VAL A 174 -9.16 17.93 -79.16
N ILE A 175 -9.50 18.81 -78.21
CA ILE A 175 -10.46 19.91 -78.42
C ILE A 175 -9.94 20.86 -79.51
N GLU A 176 -8.70 21.33 -79.43
CA GLU A 176 -8.13 22.24 -80.44
C GLU A 176 -8.07 21.58 -81.85
N ARG A 177 -7.77 20.28 -81.91
CA ARG A 177 -7.79 19.52 -83.17
C ARG A 177 -9.19 19.36 -83.72
N ALA A 178 -10.20 19.20 -82.85
CA ALA A 178 -11.60 19.16 -83.25
C ALA A 178 -12.06 20.52 -83.79
N ASP A 179 -11.72 21.63 -83.12
CA ASP A 179 -12.02 22.99 -83.55
C ASP A 179 -11.39 23.32 -84.92
N LYS A 180 -10.15 22.87 -85.16
CA LYS A 180 -9.50 23.03 -86.48
C LYS A 180 -10.19 22.23 -87.59
N ARG A 181 -10.70 21.04 -87.27
CA ARG A 181 -11.41 20.18 -88.25
C ARG A 181 -12.82 20.69 -88.52
N HIS A 182 -13.47 21.21 -87.50
CA HIS A 182 -14.82 21.75 -87.52
C HIS A 182 -14.76 23.20 -87.06
N PRO A 183 -14.31 24.14 -87.93
CA PRO A 183 -14.30 25.55 -87.56
C PRO A 183 -15.73 25.95 -87.16
N PRO A 184 -15.89 26.78 -86.13
CA PRO A 184 -17.23 27.21 -85.73
C PRO A 184 -17.90 27.83 -86.95
N ALA A 185 -19.11 27.37 -87.27
CA ALA A 185 -19.91 28.02 -88.29
C ALA A 185 -20.05 29.50 -87.89
N ASP A 186 -19.84 30.42 -88.84
CA ASP A 186 -20.00 31.86 -88.63
C ASP A 186 -21.47 32.18 -88.31
N GLU A 187 -21.90 31.87 -87.10
CA GLU A 187 -23.20 32.23 -86.59
C GLU A 187 -23.00 33.40 -85.63
N SER A 188 -23.29 34.59 -86.15
CA SER A 188 -23.86 35.66 -85.34
C SER A 188 -25.16 35.13 -84.74
N GLY A 189 -25.04 34.41 -83.62
CA GLY A 189 -26.09 33.59 -83.05
C GLY A 189 -25.83 33.35 -81.58
N THR A 190 -26.29 34.29 -80.77
CA THR A 190 -26.40 34.22 -79.32
C THR A 190 -26.85 32.84 -78.85
N GLY A 191 -26.06 32.23 -77.96
CA GLY A 191 -26.54 31.23 -77.01
C GLY A 191 -26.21 29.79 -77.36
N ARG A 192 -25.12 29.28 -76.79
CA ARG A 192 -25.18 28.45 -75.57
C ARG A 192 -23.77 27.99 -75.22
N THR A 193 -22.99 28.90 -74.65
CA THR A 193 -21.97 28.48 -73.69
C THR A 193 -22.74 27.86 -72.53
N GLY A 194 -22.79 26.53 -72.48
CA GLY A 194 -23.21 25.83 -71.27
C GLY A 194 -22.28 26.29 -70.17
N SER A 195 -22.74 27.26 -69.38
CA SER A 195 -22.11 27.69 -68.15
C SER A 195 -22.01 26.46 -67.27
N PHE A 196 -20.86 25.79 -67.29
CA PHE A 196 -20.48 24.95 -66.17
C PHE A 196 -20.36 25.92 -65.00
N GLU A 197 -21.36 25.87 -64.13
CA GLU A 197 -21.38 26.56 -62.86
C GLU A 197 -20.09 26.17 -62.13
N ALA A 198 -19.12 27.08 -62.13
CA ALA A 198 -17.93 26.95 -61.33
C ALA A 198 -18.41 26.93 -59.88
N VAL A 199 -18.50 25.74 -59.31
CA VAL A 199 -18.58 25.59 -57.86
C VAL A 199 -17.27 26.13 -57.33
N VAL A 200 -17.32 27.39 -56.88
CA VAL A 200 -16.27 27.99 -56.06
C VAL A 200 -16.28 27.18 -54.76
N LEU A 201 -15.41 26.18 -54.69
CA LEU A 201 -15.03 25.64 -53.40
C LEU A 201 -14.27 26.78 -52.72
N GLU A 202 -14.85 27.32 -51.65
CA GLU A 202 -14.15 28.26 -50.78
C GLU A 202 -12.83 27.61 -50.39
N GLU A 203 -11.72 28.19 -50.86
CA GLU A 203 -10.41 27.91 -50.30
C GLU A 203 -10.46 28.41 -48.85
N ASP A 204 -10.70 27.49 -47.92
CA ASP A 204 -10.25 27.67 -46.54
C ASP A 204 -8.73 27.67 -46.59
N THR A 205 -8.16 28.84 -46.89
CA THR A 205 -6.75 29.13 -46.66
C THR A 205 -6.56 29.25 -45.15
N THR A 206 -6.71 28.14 -44.43
CA THR A 206 -6.12 27.98 -43.12
C THR A 206 -4.61 27.97 -43.36
N GLN A 207 -4.05 29.15 -43.17
CA GLN A 207 -2.64 29.48 -43.19
C GLN A 207 -1.84 28.44 -42.39
N ALA A 208 -1.21 27.52 -43.12
CA ALA A 208 -0.20 26.60 -42.60
C ALA A 208 1.11 27.38 -42.35
N ASP A 209 1.09 28.26 -41.36
CA ASP A 209 2.30 28.76 -40.71
C ASP A 209 2.01 28.89 -39.21
N ALA A 210 2.02 27.75 -38.53
CA ALA A 210 2.09 27.68 -37.08
C ALA A 210 2.97 26.48 -36.71
N ALA A 211 4.21 26.79 -36.32
CA ALA A 211 5.11 25.88 -35.61
C ALA A 211 4.41 25.32 -34.35
N PRO A 212 4.83 24.15 -33.82
CA PRO A 212 4.06 23.38 -32.86
C PRO A 212 4.13 24.04 -31.48
N GLN A 213 3.01 24.59 -31.01
CA GLN A 213 2.85 24.94 -29.60
C GLN A 213 2.02 23.87 -28.91
N ALA A 214 2.73 23.14 -28.04
CA ALA A 214 2.28 22.43 -26.85
C ALA A 214 0.77 22.23 -26.69
N ALA A 215 0.29 21.01 -26.97
CA ALA A 215 -0.95 20.50 -26.39
C ALA A 215 -0.64 19.97 -24.98
N GLU A 216 -0.54 20.90 -24.03
CA GLU A 216 -0.81 20.61 -22.63
C GLU A 216 -2.32 20.56 -22.40
N GLU A 217 -2.73 19.52 -21.67
CA GLU A 217 -3.96 19.43 -20.87
C GLU A 217 -5.32 19.49 -21.57
N ARG A 218 -5.79 18.30 -21.98
CA ARG A 218 -7.19 17.93 -21.76
C ARG A 218 -7.25 16.62 -21.00
N GLY A 219 -7.36 16.73 -19.68
CA GLY A 219 -7.78 15.64 -18.81
C GLY A 219 -9.18 15.19 -19.22
N VAL A 220 -9.29 13.92 -19.60
CA VAL A 220 -10.57 13.23 -19.66
C VAL A 220 -10.71 12.50 -18.34
N LEU A 221 -11.61 13.01 -17.51
CA LEU A 221 -12.17 12.30 -16.35
C LEU A 221 -12.93 11.08 -16.88
N LEU A 222 -12.46 9.89 -16.54
CA LEU A 222 -13.23 8.66 -16.53
C LEU A 222 -13.31 8.20 -15.07
N GLU A 223 -14.29 8.74 -14.35
CA GLU A 223 -14.93 8.21 -13.15
C GLU A 223 -16.33 7.78 -13.63
N ASP A 224 -16.94 6.61 -13.41
CA ASP A 224 -16.73 5.47 -12.53
C ASP A 224 -17.35 4.23 -13.19
N ALA A 225 -16.75 3.05 -13.03
CA ALA A 225 -17.44 1.75 -13.16
C ALA A 225 -16.78 0.73 -12.22
N GLU A 226 -17.15 0.87 -10.95
CA GLU A 226 -17.36 -0.15 -9.92
C GLU A 226 -16.43 -1.38 -9.86
N ALA A 227 -15.69 -1.43 -8.76
CA ALA A 227 -14.95 -2.58 -8.28
C ALA A 227 -15.81 -3.51 -7.37
N ALA A 228 -15.41 -4.79 -7.38
CA ALA A 228 -15.76 -5.89 -6.47
C ALA A 228 -17.17 -6.47 -6.66
N GLU A 229 -17.38 -7.78 -6.67
CA GLU A 229 -16.87 -8.79 -5.73
C GLU A 229 -17.23 -10.18 -6.27
N ASN A 230 -16.34 -11.18 -6.15
CA ASN A 230 -16.63 -12.51 -5.55
C ASN A 230 -15.53 -13.52 -5.88
N ILE A 231 -14.47 -13.49 -5.07
CA ILE A 231 -13.60 -14.65 -4.84
C ILE A 231 -14.41 -15.63 -3.98
N ARG A 232 -14.98 -16.67 -4.58
CA ARG A 232 -15.44 -17.84 -3.84
C ARG A 232 -14.35 -18.91 -3.87
N SER A 233 -13.63 -19.00 -2.75
CA SER A 233 -12.92 -20.22 -2.35
C SER A 233 -13.92 -21.36 -2.12
N VAL A 234 -13.71 -22.51 -2.76
CA VAL A 234 -13.93 -23.83 -2.14
C VAL A 234 -12.78 -24.75 -2.59
N PRO A 235 -12.11 -25.46 -1.67
CA PRO A 235 -11.06 -26.42 -1.96
C PRO A 235 -11.67 -27.79 -2.29
N GLU A 236 -11.13 -28.51 -3.27
CA GLU A 236 -11.42 -29.94 -3.42
C GLU A 236 -10.13 -30.73 -3.66
N THR A 237 -10.04 -31.78 -2.86
CA THR A 237 -8.91 -32.63 -2.55
C THR A 237 -8.61 -33.62 -3.67
N ALA A 238 -7.34 -33.75 -4.05
CA ALA A 238 -6.83 -34.97 -4.66
C ALA A 238 -5.40 -35.21 -4.15
N GLY A 239 -5.28 -36.00 -3.09
CA GLY A 239 -4.06 -36.75 -2.84
C GLY A 239 -3.86 -37.77 -3.97
N PRO A 240 -2.60 -38.15 -4.23
CA PRO A 240 -2.31 -39.54 -3.93
C PRO A 240 -1.12 -39.63 -2.98
N ASP A 241 -1.39 -40.10 -1.77
CA ASP A 241 -0.38 -40.72 -0.94
C ASP A 241 0.17 -41.97 -1.65
N ALA A 242 1.49 -41.98 -1.75
CA ALA A 242 2.36 -43.13 -1.49
C ALA A 242 1.82 -44.54 -1.77
N GLU A 243 2.39 -45.19 -2.79
CA GLU A 243 2.91 -46.55 -2.60
C GLU A 243 4.29 -46.66 -3.27
N ALA A 244 5.31 -46.57 -2.43
CA ALA A 244 6.61 -47.15 -2.67
C ALA A 244 6.62 -48.55 -2.01
N GLU A 245 6.33 -49.59 -2.78
CA GLU A 245 6.76 -50.96 -2.49
C GLU A 245 7.64 -51.38 -3.68
N ARG A 246 8.97 -51.32 -3.56
CA ARG A 246 9.80 -52.46 -3.13
C ARG A 246 9.30 -53.79 -3.68
N GLU A 247 9.71 -54.14 -4.89
CA GLU A 247 10.22 -55.50 -5.13
C GLU A 247 11.21 -55.50 -6.29
N GLY A 248 12.49 -55.64 -5.94
CA GLY A 248 13.51 -56.07 -6.88
C GLY A 248 13.46 -57.59 -6.99
N ARG A 249 13.43 -58.10 -8.22
CA ARG A 249 13.99 -59.42 -8.59
C ARG A 249 14.02 -59.58 -10.13
N PRO A 250 14.83 -60.51 -10.65
CA PRO A 250 16.14 -60.20 -11.23
C PRO A 250 16.19 -60.38 -12.75
N ALA A 251 17.37 -60.10 -13.30
CA ALA A 251 17.77 -60.40 -14.67
C ALA A 251 17.68 -61.89 -15.02
N GLU A 252 17.16 -62.17 -16.21
CA GLU A 252 17.28 -63.38 -17.06
C GLU A 252 16.52 -63.01 -18.35
N SER A 253 16.99 -63.13 -19.60
CA SER A 253 18.11 -63.83 -20.25
C SER A 253 18.63 -63.00 -21.43
#